data_AF-A0A800N6V5-F1
#
_entry.id   AF-A0A800N6V5-F1
#
_cell.length_a   1.000
_cell.length_b   1.000
_cell.length_c   1.000
_cell.angle_alpha   90.00
_cell.angle_beta   90.00
_cell.angle_gamma   90.00
#
_symmetry.space_group_name_H-M   'P 1'
#
loop_
_entity.id
_entity.type
_entity.pdbx_description
1 polymer ?
#
loop_
_entity_poly.entity_id
_entity_poly.type
_entity_poly.pdbx_seq_one_letter_code
_entity_poly.pdbx_strand_id
1 'polypeptide(L)'
;MDYKSLLAVSSFSPEILNRPDSWVGHLPFSAWLMKTLSPTVFVELGTHSGNSYFSFCQAVVENNLATVCYAVDTWQGDEHAGFYAADVFAQVSQDNAAKYAAFSRLLRMTFDEATGYFAEGSVDLLHIDGFHSYEAVAHDFTSWLPKLAPGAVVIFHDTNVREGDFGVWQFWRELQARYPNNLEFFHSHGLGVLQLNDAPEAKKIPWLQPEATSKRTIIAYFASLGAQQLERFAFNETKTEVVNLTAILSARDQAIAELNETIREKNRELDHLSQTIREKNREAEQLTQAIADQKKQIFNLEQSLRAVFNSTSWRLTAPMRSAVVLARKGRHLWSVFQNYGWLFGARKVIHIIRYEGFLSLNKRLLRFLTQQTLAVKKKSAGERQPAIVIQPHYIAPELVVATEVLAQPPTIAVHWHLYYTEMLAEFAVYLNNIPVPFDLFVSVPESADTEAI
;
A
#
# COMPACT_ATOMS: atom_id res chain seq x y z
N MET A 1 -9.88 -0.02 -53.53
CA MET A 1 -9.73 -0.32 -52.08
C MET A 1 -9.48 -1.81 -51.96
N ASP A 2 -8.41 -2.23 -51.28
CA ASP A 2 -8.10 -3.66 -51.13
C ASP A 2 -8.88 -4.27 -49.95
N TYR A 3 -10.03 -4.87 -50.23
CA TYR A 3 -10.87 -5.51 -49.23
C TYR A 3 -10.18 -6.68 -48.51
N LYS A 4 -9.19 -7.34 -49.14
CA LYS A 4 -8.46 -8.43 -48.49
C LYS A 4 -7.59 -7.90 -47.35
N SER A 5 -6.91 -6.76 -47.55
CA SER A 5 -6.15 -6.12 -46.48
C SER A 5 -7.02 -5.70 -45.29
N LEU A 6 -8.21 -5.16 -45.56
CA LEU A 6 -9.18 -4.76 -44.53
C LEU A 6 -9.67 -5.98 -43.75
N LEU A 7 -10.02 -7.08 -44.42
CA LEU A 7 -10.47 -8.29 -43.72
C LEU A 7 -9.34 -8.93 -42.89
N ALA A 8 -8.10 -8.91 -43.39
CA ALA A 8 -6.96 -9.50 -42.68
C ALA A 8 -6.69 -8.79 -41.34
N VAL A 9 -6.81 -7.46 -41.30
CA VAL A 9 -6.51 -6.69 -40.08
C VAL A 9 -7.54 -6.86 -38.97
N SER A 10 -8.73 -7.44 -39.26
CA SER A 10 -9.69 -7.82 -38.22
C SER A 10 -9.13 -8.85 -37.22
N SER A 11 -8.12 -9.61 -37.64
CA SER A 11 -7.42 -10.59 -36.80
C SER A 11 -6.17 -10.04 -36.11
N PHE A 12 -5.87 -8.74 -36.26
CA PHE A 12 -4.70 -8.12 -35.66
C PHE A 12 -4.73 -8.24 -34.13
N SER A 13 -3.59 -8.62 -33.57
CA SER A 13 -3.38 -8.74 -32.13
C SER A 13 -2.04 -8.12 -31.79
N PRO A 14 -1.98 -7.09 -30.93
CA PRO A 14 -0.71 -6.50 -30.56
C PRO A 14 0.19 -7.52 -29.82
N GLU A 15 1.46 -7.53 -30.20
CA GLU A 15 2.51 -8.32 -29.56
C GLU A 15 3.09 -7.67 -28.31
N ILE A 16 2.99 -6.35 -28.22
CA ILE A 16 3.37 -5.53 -27.07
C ILE A 16 2.18 -4.64 -26.77
N LEU A 17 1.78 -4.59 -25.50
CA LEU A 17 0.63 -3.84 -25.04
C LEU A 17 0.87 -3.39 -23.60
N ASN A 18 1.11 -2.09 -23.45
CA ASN A 18 1.51 -1.45 -22.20
C ASN A 18 0.48 -0.39 -21.79
N ARG A 19 0.54 0.13 -20.56
CA ARG A 19 -0.17 1.37 -20.20
C ARG A 19 0.58 2.59 -20.78
N PRO A 20 -0.09 3.71 -21.07
CA PRO A 20 -1.54 3.96 -21.03
C PRO A 20 -2.25 3.38 -22.26
N ASP A 21 -3.58 3.32 -22.20
CA ASP A 21 -4.44 2.72 -23.22
C ASP A 21 -4.95 3.72 -24.28
N SER A 22 -4.59 5.00 -24.17
CA SER A 22 -5.08 6.08 -25.03
C SER A 22 -5.00 5.74 -26.52
N TRP A 23 -3.89 5.13 -26.96
CA TRP A 23 -3.67 4.73 -28.35
C TRP A 23 -4.21 3.34 -28.74
N VAL A 24 -4.62 2.51 -27.77
CA VAL A 24 -4.90 1.07 -28.00
C VAL A 24 -6.04 0.86 -29.02
N GLY A 25 -7.01 1.77 -29.07
CA GLY A 25 -8.10 1.72 -30.04
C GLY A 25 -7.67 1.98 -31.49
N HIS A 26 -6.46 2.49 -31.73
CA HIS A 26 -5.94 2.78 -33.08
C HIS A 26 -5.00 1.70 -33.61
N LEU A 27 -4.61 0.71 -32.80
CA LEU A 27 -3.62 -0.29 -33.20
C LEU A 27 -3.99 -1.05 -34.49
N PRO A 28 -5.23 -1.53 -34.69
CA PRO A 28 -5.59 -2.18 -35.96
C PRO A 28 -5.47 -1.23 -37.16
N PHE A 29 -5.81 0.05 -36.99
CA PHE A 29 -5.67 1.04 -38.05
C PHE A 29 -4.20 1.28 -38.41
N SER A 30 -3.33 1.47 -37.41
CA SER A 30 -1.89 1.67 -37.63
C SER A 30 -1.25 0.50 -38.39
N ALA A 31 -1.62 -0.74 -38.05
CA ALA A 31 -1.11 -1.94 -38.72
C ALA A 31 -1.58 -2.03 -40.19
N TRP A 32 -2.86 -1.73 -40.44
CA TRP A 32 -3.40 -1.67 -41.79
C TRP A 32 -2.78 -0.53 -42.62
N LEU A 33 -2.58 0.63 -42.00
CA LEU A 33 -1.99 1.80 -42.66
C LEU A 33 -0.56 1.52 -43.08
N MET A 34 0.27 0.94 -42.19
CA MET A 34 1.65 0.57 -42.49
C MET A 34 1.74 -0.37 -43.69
N LYS A 35 0.90 -1.41 -43.74
CA LYS A 35 0.79 -2.31 -44.89
C LYS A 35 0.37 -1.58 -46.16
N THR A 36 -0.66 -0.75 -46.05
CA THR A 36 -1.28 -0.07 -47.20
C THR A 36 -0.36 0.95 -47.84
N LEU A 37 0.38 1.70 -47.01
CA LEU A 37 1.32 2.71 -47.47
C LEU A 37 2.68 2.11 -47.85
N SER A 38 3.12 1.06 -47.14
CA SER A 38 4.46 0.47 -47.28
C SER A 38 5.57 1.54 -47.34
N PRO A 39 5.64 2.47 -46.36
CA PRO A 39 6.58 3.59 -46.39
C PRO A 39 8.02 3.09 -46.36
N THR A 40 8.96 3.83 -46.97
CA THR A 40 10.39 3.51 -46.87
C THR A 40 10.91 3.93 -45.49
N VAL A 41 10.50 5.11 -45.04
CA VAL A 41 10.88 5.67 -43.74
C VAL A 41 9.62 6.06 -42.97
N PHE A 42 9.48 5.49 -41.78
CA PHE A 42 8.48 5.87 -40.78
C PHE A 42 9.16 6.53 -39.58
N VAL A 43 8.62 7.66 -39.15
CA VAL A 43 9.05 8.35 -37.94
C VAL A 43 7.86 8.63 -37.02
N GLU A 44 8.05 8.39 -35.73
CA GLU A 44 7.13 8.80 -34.68
C GLU A 44 7.80 9.81 -33.75
N LEU A 45 7.07 10.87 -33.41
CA LEU A 45 7.43 11.89 -32.42
C LEU A 45 6.51 11.72 -31.21
N GLY A 46 7.09 11.38 -30.07
CA GLY A 46 6.33 11.02 -28.86
C GLY A 46 5.95 9.54 -28.89
N THR A 47 6.77 8.71 -28.26
CA THR A 47 6.63 7.25 -28.28
C THR A 47 6.18 6.69 -26.94
N HIS A 48 6.50 7.37 -25.84
CA HIS A 48 6.13 6.97 -24.48
C HIS A 48 6.42 5.48 -24.21
N SER A 49 5.39 4.64 -23.94
CA SER A 49 5.49 3.21 -23.66
C SER A 49 5.48 2.30 -24.92
N GLY A 50 5.39 2.91 -26.10
CA GLY A 50 5.61 2.27 -27.40
C GLY A 50 4.39 1.57 -28.02
N ASN A 51 3.19 1.72 -27.47
CA ASN A 51 1.99 1.06 -28.03
C ASN A 51 1.76 1.37 -29.52
N SER A 52 1.77 2.66 -29.88
CA SER A 52 1.67 3.13 -31.27
C SER A 52 2.86 2.65 -32.11
N TYR A 53 4.07 2.95 -31.65
CA TYR A 53 5.29 2.63 -32.37
C TYR A 53 5.43 1.14 -32.71
N PHE A 54 5.14 0.29 -31.75
CA PHE A 54 5.31 -1.15 -31.89
C PHE A 54 4.21 -1.79 -32.72
N SER A 55 2.99 -1.23 -32.81
CA SER A 55 2.01 -1.72 -33.77
C SER A 55 2.43 -1.42 -35.22
N PHE A 56 3.04 -0.27 -35.46
CA PHE A 56 3.68 0.03 -36.75
C PHE A 56 4.83 -0.95 -37.04
N CYS A 57 5.74 -1.17 -36.09
CA CYS A 57 6.87 -2.09 -36.26
C CYS A 57 6.42 -3.55 -36.45
N GLN A 58 5.39 -3.99 -35.72
CA GLN A 58 4.81 -5.33 -35.89
C GLN A 58 4.29 -5.51 -37.32
N ALA A 59 3.60 -4.51 -37.87
CA ALA A 59 3.11 -4.57 -39.24
C ALA A 59 4.24 -4.62 -40.30
N VAL A 60 5.40 -4.01 -40.03
CA VAL A 60 6.61 -4.14 -40.88
C VAL A 60 7.06 -5.60 -40.93
N VAL A 61 7.12 -6.29 -39.79
CA VAL A 61 7.51 -7.71 -39.71
C VAL A 61 6.47 -8.60 -40.39
N GLU A 62 5.19 -8.47 -40.02
CA GLU A 62 4.10 -9.34 -40.51
C GLU A 62 3.90 -9.23 -42.03
N ASN A 63 4.24 -8.10 -42.63
CA ASN A 63 4.08 -7.86 -44.07
C ASN A 63 5.41 -7.85 -44.83
N ASN A 64 6.53 -8.16 -44.16
CA ASN A 64 7.88 -8.20 -44.73
C ASN A 64 8.23 -6.93 -45.52
N LEU A 65 8.00 -5.77 -44.91
CA LEU A 65 8.25 -4.47 -45.52
C LEU A 65 9.73 -4.09 -45.40
N ALA A 66 10.24 -3.34 -46.38
CA ALA A 66 11.58 -2.76 -46.34
C ALA A 66 11.64 -1.43 -45.57
N THR A 67 10.65 -1.17 -44.70
CA THR A 67 10.49 0.05 -43.93
C THR A 67 11.55 0.14 -42.83
N VAL A 68 12.15 1.31 -42.68
CA VAL A 68 12.99 1.66 -41.52
C VAL A 68 12.18 2.56 -40.59
N CYS A 69 12.19 2.24 -39.29
CA CYS A 69 11.38 2.93 -38.30
C CYS A 69 12.25 3.72 -37.32
N TYR A 70 11.79 4.90 -36.92
CA TYR A 70 12.44 5.74 -35.92
C TYR A 70 11.43 6.23 -34.89
N ALA A 71 11.69 5.98 -33.61
CA ALA A 71 10.97 6.55 -32.49
C ALA A 71 11.80 7.69 -31.92
N VAL A 72 11.25 8.90 -31.87
CA VAL A 72 11.90 10.07 -31.29
C VAL A 72 11.14 10.48 -30.04
N ASP A 73 11.83 10.50 -28.91
CA ASP A 73 11.28 10.92 -27.63
C ASP A 73 12.43 11.27 -26.68
N THR A 74 12.20 12.10 -25.69
CA THR A 74 13.17 12.32 -24.61
C THR A 74 13.13 11.19 -23.57
N TRP A 75 11.99 10.51 -23.49
CA TRP A 75 11.55 9.63 -22.42
C TRP A 75 11.69 10.26 -21.03
N GLN A 76 11.42 11.56 -20.94
CA GLN A 76 11.36 12.30 -19.67
C GLN A 76 9.91 12.60 -19.26
N GLY A 77 8.96 12.51 -20.20
CA GLY A 77 7.58 12.94 -20.01
C GLY A 77 7.42 14.46 -19.99
N ASP A 78 6.19 14.92 -19.80
CA ASP A 78 5.82 16.33 -19.79
C ASP A 78 4.55 16.59 -18.95
N GLU A 79 4.05 17.83 -18.95
CA GLU A 79 2.89 18.22 -18.13
C GLU A 79 1.57 17.55 -18.56
N HIS A 80 1.43 17.17 -19.83
CA HIS A 80 0.20 16.55 -20.36
C HIS A 80 0.24 15.02 -20.33
N ALA A 81 1.41 14.42 -20.57
CA ALA A 81 1.59 12.98 -20.52
C ALA A 81 2.01 12.46 -19.12
N GLY A 82 2.36 13.38 -18.21
CA GLY A 82 3.01 13.08 -16.93
C GLY A 82 4.52 12.82 -17.09
N PHE A 83 5.28 13.03 -16.02
CA PHE A 83 6.72 12.73 -16.01
C PHE A 83 6.95 11.22 -15.93
N TYR A 84 7.80 10.71 -16.82
CA TYR A 84 8.04 9.27 -16.92
C TYR A 84 9.04 8.82 -15.87
N ALA A 85 8.79 7.65 -15.29
CA ALA A 85 9.82 6.96 -14.53
C ALA A 85 10.90 6.40 -15.47
N ALA A 86 12.12 6.22 -14.95
CA ALA A 86 13.27 5.79 -15.75
C ALA A 86 13.10 4.38 -16.36
N ASP A 87 12.17 3.59 -15.85
CA ASP A 87 11.83 2.25 -16.30
C ASP A 87 11.08 2.24 -17.65
N VAL A 88 10.36 3.31 -18.01
CA VAL A 88 9.63 3.40 -19.29
C VAL A 88 10.58 3.24 -20.47
N PHE A 89 11.68 4.01 -20.51
CA PHE A 89 12.67 3.86 -21.58
C PHE A 89 13.36 2.50 -21.56
N ALA A 90 13.67 1.98 -20.37
CA ALA A 90 14.32 0.68 -20.24
C ALA A 90 13.46 -0.43 -20.84
N GLN A 91 12.16 -0.41 -20.56
CA GLN A 91 11.18 -1.36 -21.10
C GLN A 91 11.07 -1.24 -22.63
N VAL A 92 10.86 -0.02 -23.15
CA VAL A 92 10.77 0.22 -24.60
C VAL A 92 12.05 -0.19 -25.32
N SER A 93 13.22 0.11 -24.74
CA SER A 93 14.50 -0.31 -25.29
C SER A 93 14.65 -1.82 -25.31
N GLN A 94 14.20 -2.52 -24.26
CA GLN A 94 14.24 -3.98 -24.20
C GLN A 94 13.32 -4.61 -25.25
N ASP A 95 12.08 -4.12 -25.35
CA ASP A 95 11.08 -4.61 -26.30
C ASP A 95 11.55 -4.39 -27.75
N ASN A 96 12.07 -3.20 -28.05
CA ASN A 96 12.66 -2.90 -29.35
C ASN A 96 13.84 -3.82 -29.68
N ALA A 97 14.76 -4.01 -28.72
CA ALA A 97 15.92 -4.87 -28.89
C ALA A 97 15.52 -6.33 -29.15
N ALA A 98 14.49 -6.81 -28.46
CA ALA A 98 14.02 -8.19 -28.55
C ALA A 98 13.31 -8.49 -29.89
N LYS A 99 12.58 -7.53 -30.46
CA LYS A 99 11.67 -7.80 -31.59
C LYS A 99 11.99 -7.05 -32.88
N TYR A 100 12.51 -5.83 -32.82
CA TYR A 100 12.53 -4.91 -33.97
C TYR A 100 13.90 -4.29 -34.29
N ALA A 101 14.96 -4.65 -33.55
CA ALA A 101 16.31 -4.09 -33.68
C ALA A 101 16.91 -4.12 -35.10
N ALA A 102 16.42 -4.99 -35.99
CA ALA A 102 16.92 -5.09 -37.36
C ALA A 102 16.65 -3.80 -38.18
N PHE A 103 15.50 -3.14 -37.98
CA PHE A 103 15.05 -2.00 -38.79
C PHE A 103 14.57 -0.80 -37.96
N SER A 104 14.43 -0.95 -36.63
CA SER A 104 13.93 0.07 -35.73
C SER A 104 15.05 0.75 -34.92
N ARG A 105 14.98 2.08 -34.77
CA ARG A 105 15.92 2.88 -33.98
C ARG A 105 15.19 3.79 -33.00
N LEU A 106 15.61 3.77 -31.74
CA LEU A 106 15.13 4.68 -30.70
C LEU A 106 16.09 5.86 -30.59
N LEU A 107 15.59 7.08 -30.81
CA LEU A 107 16.34 8.33 -30.78
C LEU A 107 15.97 9.11 -29.51
N ARG A 108 16.77 8.96 -28.46
CA ARG A 108 16.56 9.62 -27.17
C ARG A 108 17.03 11.08 -27.20
N MET A 109 16.19 11.97 -27.74
CA MET A 109 16.47 13.38 -27.98
C MET A 109 15.17 14.16 -28.23
N THR A 110 15.25 15.48 -28.32
CA THR A 110 14.11 16.32 -28.72
C THR A 110 13.78 16.14 -30.21
N PHE A 111 12.56 16.50 -30.59
CA PHE A 111 12.13 16.42 -32.00
C PHE A 111 12.94 17.34 -32.91
N ASP A 112 13.31 18.53 -32.41
CA ASP A 112 14.14 19.50 -33.13
C ASP A 112 15.55 18.96 -33.40
N GLU A 113 16.19 18.35 -32.40
CA GLU A 113 17.50 17.72 -32.57
C GLU A 113 17.44 16.56 -33.58
N ALA A 114 16.36 15.78 -33.56
CA ALA A 114 16.18 14.65 -34.45
C ALA A 114 16.11 15.07 -35.93
N THR A 115 15.60 16.27 -36.25
CA THR A 115 15.52 16.75 -37.65
C THR A 115 16.88 16.73 -38.37
N GLY A 116 18.00 16.89 -37.65
CA GLY A 116 19.36 16.85 -38.19
C GLY A 116 19.80 15.48 -38.73
N TYR A 117 19.11 14.41 -38.35
CA TYR A 117 19.41 13.04 -38.77
C TYR A 117 18.66 12.61 -40.04
N PHE A 118 17.67 13.40 -40.49
CA PHE A 118 16.84 13.09 -41.66
C PHE A 118 17.16 14.02 -42.82
N ALA A 119 17.29 13.43 -44.02
CA ALA A 119 17.43 14.18 -45.25
C ALA A 119 16.11 14.88 -45.60
N GLU A 120 16.18 15.99 -46.34
CA GLU A 120 14.99 16.63 -46.87
C GLU A 120 14.21 15.68 -47.78
N GLY A 121 12.87 15.70 -47.69
CA GLY A 121 12.02 14.87 -48.54
C GLY A 121 12.17 13.35 -48.35
N SER A 122 12.66 12.87 -47.21
CA SER A 122 12.99 11.45 -46.99
C SER A 122 11.98 10.65 -46.16
N VAL A 123 11.11 11.33 -45.39
CA VAL A 123 10.13 10.68 -44.50
C VAL A 123 8.81 10.48 -45.24
N ASP A 124 8.38 9.23 -45.44
CA ASP A 124 7.14 8.89 -46.15
C ASP A 124 5.91 8.91 -45.22
N LEU A 125 6.11 8.54 -43.94
CA LEU A 125 5.07 8.51 -42.92
C LEU A 125 5.60 9.15 -41.63
N LEU A 126 4.90 10.17 -41.13
CA LEU A 126 5.19 10.82 -39.85
C LEU A 126 3.99 10.67 -38.91
N HIS A 127 4.25 10.27 -37.67
CA HIS A 127 3.28 10.29 -36.59
C HIS A 127 3.71 11.33 -35.54
N ILE A 128 2.80 12.22 -35.17
CA ILE A 128 3.01 13.30 -34.19
C ILE A 128 2.06 13.07 -33.00
N ASP A 129 2.63 12.75 -31.85
CA ASP A 129 1.98 12.49 -30.56
C ASP A 129 2.86 13.05 -29.42
N GLY A 130 3.33 14.28 -29.62
CA GLY A 130 4.23 15.01 -28.73
C GLY A 130 3.51 15.80 -27.65
N PHE A 131 3.93 17.05 -27.40
CA PHE A 131 3.23 17.88 -26.42
C PHE A 131 1.95 18.47 -27.00
N HIS A 132 0.84 18.40 -26.24
CA HIS A 132 -0.50 18.62 -26.80
C HIS A 132 -1.01 20.07 -26.85
N SER A 133 -0.16 21.08 -26.62
CA SER A 133 -0.53 22.48 -26.84
C SER A 133 -0.59 22.80 -28.34
N TYR A 134 -1.30 23.88 -28.71
CA TYR A 134 -1.40 24.31 -30.11
C TYR A 134 -0.02 24.66 -30.67
N GLU A 135 0.76 25.42 -29.89
CA GLU A 135 2.07 25.91 -30.29
C GLU A 135 3.06 24.77 -30.52
N ALA A 136 3.06 23.76 -29.64
CA ALA A 136 3.96 22.63 -29.75
C ALA A 136 3.68 21.78 -30.99
N VAL A 137 2.44 21.34 -31.20
CA VAL A 137 2.09 20.52 -32.37
C VAL A 137 2.25 21.28 -33.69
N ALA A 138 1.99 22.59 -33.70
CA ALA A 138 2.21 23.44 -34.85
C ALA A 138 3.71 23.59 -35.17
N HIS A 139 4.54 23.75 -34.14
CA HIS A 139 6.00 23.78 -34.25
C HIS A 139 6.53 22.46 -34.78
N ASP A 140 6.13 21.33 -34.18
CA ASP A 140 6.56 19.98 -34.57
C ASP A 140 6.22 19.68 -36.03
N PHE A 141 5.00 19.97 -36.46
CA PHE A 141 4.63 19.80 -37.87
C PHE A 141 5.48 20.70 -38.79
N THR A 142 5.67 21.96 -38.41
CA THR A 142 6.38 22.94 -39.26
C THR A 142 7.87 22.63 -39.36
N SER A 143 8.51 22.20 -38.27
CA SER A 143 9.94 21.85 -38.24
C SER A 143 10.22 20.55 -39.00
N TRP A 144 9.27 19.62 -39.02
CA TRP A 144 9.37 18.36 -39.77
C TRP A 144 8.92 18.43 -41.23
N LEU A 145 8.11 19.43 -41.61
CA LEU A 145 7.59 19.57 -42.97
C LEU A 145 8.67 19.48 -44.08
N PRO A 146 9.88 20.08 -43.96
CA PRO A 146 10.94 19.94 -44.96
C PRO A 146 11.50 18.52 -45.10
N LYS A 147 11.33 17.67 -44.08
CA LYS A 147 11.81 16.27 -44.06
C LYS A 147 10.82 15.32 -44.73
N LEU A 148 9.58 15.74 -44.90
CA LEU A 148 8.52 14.93 -45.49
C LEU A 148 8.67 14.79 -47.01
N ALA A 149 8.60 13.56 -47.50
CA ALA A 149 8.62 13.25 -48.92
C ALA A 149 7.38 13.82 -49.64
N PRO A 150 7.44 14.05 -50.97
CA PRO A 150 6.27 14.49 -51.72
C PRO A 150 5.09 13.53 -51.57
N GLY A 151 3.96 14.05 -51.10
CA GLY A 151 2.77 13.26 -50.78
C GLY A 151 2.87 12.38 -49.54
N ALA A 152 3.81 12.66 -48.63
CA ALA A 152 3.90 11.97 -47.35
C ALA A 152 2.58 12.02 -46.59
N VAL A 153 2.37 11.00 -45.75
CA VAL A 153 1.22 10.92 -44.84
C VAL A 153 1.66 11.37 -43.46
N VAL A 154 0.83 12.19 -42.81
CA VAL A 154 1.06 12.65 -41.45
C VAL A 154 -0.14 12.27 -40.57
N ILE A 155 0.16 11.74 -39.40
CA ILE A 155 -0.80 11.30 -38.39
C ILE A 155 -0.66 12.20 -37.17
N PHE A 156 -1.79 12.62 -36.59
CA PHE A 156 -1.86 13.41 -35.37
C PHE A 156 -2.78 12.72 -34.36
N HIS A 157 -2.30 12.52 -33.15
CA HIS A 157 -3.16 12.08 -32.05
C HIS A 157 -3.98 13.23 -31.44
N ASP A 158 -4.84 12.90 -30.47
CA ASP A 158 -5.54 13.86 -29.61
C ASP A 158 -6.38 14.93 -30.33
N THR A 159 -6.78 14.66 -31.58
CA THR A 159 -7.57 15.61 -32.38
C THR A 159 -8.97 15.84 -31.81
N ASN A 160 -9.43 14.98 -30.90
CA ASN A 160 -10.74 15.04 -30.26
C ASN A 160 -10.71 15.42 -28.76
N VAL A 161 -9.55 15.81 -28.21
CA VAL A 161 -9.43 16.33 -26.83
C VAL A 161 -9.78 17.82 -26.79
N ARG A 162 -10.51 18.28 -25.78
CA ARG A 162 -10.99 19.68 -25.66
C ARG A 162 -10.76 20.29 -24.27
N GLU A 163 -10.20 19.51 -23.35
CA GLU A 163 -9.96 19.87 -21.96
C GLU A 163 -8.68 20.71 -21.80
N GLY A 164 -8.69 21.61 -20.80
CA GLY A 164 -7.51 22.41 -20.45
C GLY A 164 -6.98 23.27 -21.61
N ASP A 165 -5.66 23.28 -21.74
CA ASP A 165 -4.89 23.97 -22.77
C ASP A 165 -4.53 23.07 -23.97
N PHE A 166 -5.21 21.92 -24.14
CA PHE A 166 -5.05 21.09 -25.32
C PHE A 166 -5.44 21.86 -26.59
N GLY A 167 -4.49 21.96 -27.52
CA GLY A 167 -4.61 22.74 -28.75
C GLY A 167 -4.53 21.93 -30.04
N VAL A 168 -4.27 20.61 -29.97
CA VAL A 168 -4.12 19.76 -31.17
C VAL A 168 -5.33 19.82 -32.09
N TRP A 169 -6.53 19.81 -31.52
CA TRP A 169 -7.77 19.91 -32.29
C TRP A 169 -7.96 21.25 -33.03
N GLN A 170 -7.41 22.34 -32.50
CA GLN A 170 -7.48 23.64 -33.15
C GLN A 170 -6.59 23.63 -34.39
N PHE A 171 -5.36 23.17 -34.22
CA PHE A 171 -4.40 23.02 -35.30
C PHE A 171 -4.89 22.02 -36.36
N TRP A 172 -5.47 20.90 -35.94
CA TRP A 172 -6.05 19.90 -36.85
C TRP A 172 -7.13 20.51 -37.76
N ARG A 173 -8.02 21.36 -37.25
CA ARG A 173 -9.03 22.04 -38.08
C ARG A 173 -8.41 22.94 -39.15
N GLU A 174 -7.30 23.60 -38.86
CA GLU A 174 -6.57 24.40 -39.85
C GLU A 174 -5.90 23.50 -40.91
N LEU A 175 -5.33 22.37 -40.48
CA LEU A 175 -4.74 21.39 -41.39
C LEU A 175 -5.78 20.78 -42.32
N GLN A 176 -7.00 20.48 -41.84
CA GLN A 176 -8.08 19.97 -42.68
C GLN A 176 -8.44 20.94 -43.82
N ALA A 177 -8.39 22.25 -43.56
CA ALA A 177 -8.64 23.27 -44.58
C ALA A 177 -7.48 23.38 -45.60
N ARG A 178 -6.24 23.15 -45.16
CA ARG A 178 -5.03 23.24 -46.00
C ARG A 178 -4.75 21.96 -46.80
N TYR A 179 -5.10 20.80 -46.25
CA TYR A 179 -4.84 19.48 -46.79
C TYR A 179 -6.17 18.72 -46.93
N PRO A 180 -6.89 18.89 -48.07
CA PRO A 180 -8.23 18.30 -48.25
C PRO A 180 -8.23 16.76 -48.26
N ASN A 181 -7.09 16.13 -48.54
CA ASN A 181 -6.94 14.68 -48.50
C ASN A 181 -6.70 14.19 -47.07
N ASN A 182 -7.74 14.24 -46.23
CA ASN A 182 -7.66 13.86 -44.81
C ASN A 182 -8.82 12.95 -44.34
N LEU A 183 -8.63 12.30 -43.20
CA LEU A 183 -9.62 11.50 -42.47
C LEU A 183 -9.39 11.70 -40.96
N GLU A 184 -10.46 11.64 -40.17
CA GLU A 184 -10.39 11.77 -38.72
C GLU A 184 -11.22 10.67 -38.03
N PHE A 185 -10.63 10.06 -37.00
CA PHE A 185 -11.33 9.22 -36.03
C PHE A 185 -11.64 10.03 -34.77
N PHE A 186 -12.72 9.66 -34.06
CA PHE A 186 -13.17 10.37 -32.86
C PHE A 186 -13.06 9.54 -31.57
N HIS A 187 -12.79 8.23 -31.67
CA HIS A 187 -12.52 7.35 -30.53
C HIS A 187 -11.06 7.47 -30.10
N SER A 188 -10.71 6.96 -28.91
CA SER A 188 -9.33 6.96 -28.41
C SER A 188 -8.67 8.33 -28.54
N HIS A 189 -9.30 9.35 -27.95
CA HIS A 189 -8.89 10.76 -27.98
C HIS A 189 -8.81 11.45 -29.36
N GLY A 190 -9.10 10.72 -30.43
CA GLY A 190 -9.11 11.22 -31.80
C GLY A 190 -7.81 10.94 -32.54
N LEU A 191 -7.93 10.78 -33.85
CA LEU A 191 -6.78 10.49 -34.71
C LEU A 191 -7.00 11.13 -36.08
N GLY A 192 -6.19 12.13 -36.39
CA GLY A 192 -6.17 12.80 -37.69
C GLY A 192 -5.13 12.17 -38.62
N VAL A 193 -5.50 11.94 -39.88
CA VAL A 193 -4.61 11.44 -40.92
C VAL A 193 -4.73 12.33 -42.15
N LEU A 194 -3.64 12.89 -42.64
CA LEU A 194 -3.61 13.70 -43.86
C LEU A 194 -2.53 13.23 -44.83
N GLN A 195 -2.75 13.49 -46.12
CA GLN A 195 -1.73 13.38 -47.16
C GLN A 195 -1.35 14.78 -47.67
N LEU A 196 -0.05 15.04 -47.84
CA LEU A 196 0.43 16.29 -48.44
C LEU A 196 -0.06 16.47 -49.89
N ASN A 197 -0.26 17.72 -50.30
CA ASN A 197 -0.91 18.07 -51.57
C ASN A 197 -0.06 17.78 -52.82
N ASP A 198 1.25 17.61 -52.66
CA ASP A 198 2.22 17.39 -53.73
C ASP A 198 2.44 15.92 -54.07
N ALA A 199 1.49 15.05 -53.69
CA ALA A 199 1.56 13.62 -53.96
C ALA A 199 1.66 13.30 -55.46
N PRO A 200 2.71 12.57 -55.90
CA PRO A 200 2.76 12.00 -57.23
C PRO A 200 1.55 11.10 -57.50
N GLU A 201 1.11 10.99 -58.76
CA GLU A 201 -0.09 10.22 -59.13
C GLU A 201 -0.08 8.78 -58.57
N ALA A 202 1.08 8.12 -58.62
CA ALA A 202 1.27 6.76 -58.11
C ALA A 202 1.16 6.62 -56.58
N LYS A 203 1.31 7.73 -55.83
CA LYS A 203 1.23 7.77 -54.36
C LYS A 203 -0.09 8.35 -53.85
N LYS A 204 -1.00 8.81 -54.72
CA LYS A 204 -2.30 9.33 -54.28
C LYS A 204 -3.10 8.26 -53.54
N ILE A 205 -3.74 8.67 -52.45
CA ILE A 205 -4.51 7.76 -51.59
C ILE A 205 -6.00 7.99 -51.83
N PRO A 206 -6.70 7.13 -52.61
CA PRO A 206 -8.08 7.41 -53.03
C PRO A 206 -9.07 7.52 -51.87
N TRP A 207 -8.84 6.79 -50.78
CA TRP A 207 -9.74 6.79 -49.63
C TRP A 207 -9.58 8.02 -48.72
N LEU A 208 -8.55 8.85 -48.92
CA LEU A 208 -8.38 10.14 -48.24
C LEU A 208 -9.00 11.32 -49.01
N GLN A 209 -9.39 11.14 -50.28
CA GLN A 209 -9.96 12.23 -51.08
C GLN A 209 -11.29 12.76 -50.48
N PRO A 210 -11.58 14.08 -50.55
CA PRO A 210 -12.79 14.67 -49.97
C PRO A 210 -14.09 13.95 -50.34
N GLU A 211 -14.22 13.56 -51.61
CA GLU A 211 -15.37 12.91 -52.22
C GLU A 211 -15.45 11.39 -51.97
N ALA A 212 -14.47 10.81 -51.27
CA ALA A 212 -14.39 9.38 -51.04
C ALA A 212 -15.52 8.91 -50.10
N THR A 213 -16.54 8.26 -50.66
CA THR A 213 -17.65 7.66 -49.91
C THR A 213 -17.21 6.59 -48.90
N SER A 214 -16.02 6.01 -49.13
CA SER A 214 -15.44 4.97 -48.27
C SER A 214 -14.95 5.46 -46.91
N LYS A 215 -14.74 6.77 -46.71
CA LYS A 215 -14.23 7.34 -45.43
C LYS A 215 -15.07 6.92 -44.24
N ARG A 216 -16.40 7.07 -44.34
CA ARG A 216 -17.33 6.73 -43.26
C ARG A 216 -17.26 5.24 -42.90
N THR A 217 -17.09 4.38 -43.89
CA THR A 217 -16.94 2.94 -43.69
C THR A 217 -15.62 2.60 -43.01
N ILE A 218 -14.51 3.22 -43.42
CA ILE A 218 -13.19 3.06 -42.77
C ILE A 218 -13.27 3.49 -41.31
N ILE A 219 -13.83 4.67 -41.05
CA ILE A 219 -13.97 5.22 -39.69
C ILE A 219 -14.77 4.24 -38.82
N ALA A 220 -15.96 3.83 -39.26
CA ALA A 220 -16.80 2.90 -38.50
C ALA A 220 -16.14 1.53 -38.29
N TYR A 221 -15.44 1.02 -39.32
CA TYR A 221 -14.76 -0.27 -39.26
C TYR A 221 -13.65 -0.29 -38.22
N PHE A 222 -12.72 0.67 -38.29
CA PHE A 222 -11.61 0.73 -37.34
C PHE A 222 -12.02 1.20 -35.95
N ALA A 223 -13.08 2.01 -35.81
CA ALA A 223 -13.66 2.28 -34.49
C ALA A 223 -14.19 1.00 -33.82
N SER A 224 -14.84 0.12 -34.60
CA SER A 224 -15.32 -1.18 -34.08
C SER A 224 -14.18 -2.12 -33.70
N LEU A 225 -13.12 -2.21 -34.52
CA LEU A 225 -11.94 -3.01 -34.19
C LEU A 225 -11.17 -2.42 -33.00
N GLY A 226 -11.11 -1.09 -32.89
CA GLY A 226 -10.50 -0.38 -31.79
C GLY A 226 -11.18 -0.65 -30.45
N ALA A 227 -12.52 -0.61 -30.44
CA ALA A 227 -13.31 -0.96 -29.26
C ALA A 227 -12.98 -2.38 -28.75
N GLN A 228 -12.85 -3.35 -29.66
CA GLN A 228 -12.46 -4.71 -29.30
C GLN A 228 -11.07 -4.78 -28.65
N GLN A 229 -10.10 -3.99 -29.13
CA GLN A 229 -8.77 -3.95 -28.52
C GLN A 229 -8.78 -3.32 -27.13
N LEU A 230 -9.58 -2.26 -26.92
CA LEU A 230 -9.77 -1.65 -25.61
C LEU A 230 -10.43 -2.61 -24.62
N GLU A 231 -11.46 -3.35 -25.05
CA GLU A 231 -12.07 -4.40 -24.21
C GLU A 231 -11.05 -5.49 -23.83
N ARG A 232 -10.23 -5.92 -24.79
CA ARG A 232 -9.16 -6.90 -24.52
C ARG A 232 -8.11 -6.36 -23.56
N PHE A 233 -7.72 -5.10 -23.71
CA PHE A 233 -6.81 -4.43 -22.80
C PHE A 233 -7.37 -4.41 -21.37
N ALA A 234 -8.60 -3.90 -21.21
CA ALA A 234 -9.29 -3.85 -19.91
C ALA A 234 -9.46 -5.24 -19.28
N PHE A 235 -9.76 -6.26 -20.09
CA PHE A 235 -9.86 -7.64 -19.62
C PHE A 235 -8.52 -8.18 -19.10
N ASN A 236 -7.41 -7.93 -19.81
CA ASN A 236 -6.08 -8.36 -19.38
C ASN A 236 -5.63 -7.65 -18.10
N GLU A 237 -5.92 -6.36 -17.98
CA GLU A 237 -5.67 -5.57 -16.77
C GLU A 237 -6.44 -6.14 -15.57
N THR A 238 -7.76 -6.31 -15.73
CA THR A 238 -8.63 -6.90 -14.70
C THR A 238 -8.14 -8.29 -14.29
N LYS A 239 -7.76 -9.13 -15.25
CA LYS A 239 -7.24 -10.47 -14.98
C LYS A 239 -5.95 -10.42 -14.14
N THR A 240 -5.04 -9.50 -14.46
CA THR A 240 -3.78 -9.31 -13.74
C THR A 240 -4.05 -8.83 -12.31
N GLU A 241 -4.98 -7.88 -12.15
CA GLU A 241 -5.40 -7.40 -10.84
C GLU A 241 -6.03 -8.50 -9.98
N VAL A 242 -6.90 -9.33 -10.56
CA VAL A 242 -7.49 -10.50 -9.86
C VAL A 242 -6.41 -11.47 -9.38
N VAL A 243 -5.39 -11.76 -10.20
CA VAL A 243 -4.27 -12.62 -9.80
C VAL A 243 -3.49 -12.00 -8.64
N ASN A 244 -3.18 -10.70 -8.71
CA ASN A 244 -2.47 -9.98 -7.66
C ASN A 244 -3.26 -9.94 -6.35
N LEU A 245 -4.55 -9.61 -6.41
CA LEU A 245 -5.44 -9.61 -5.24
C LEU A 245 -5.56 -11.01 -4.63
N THR A 246 -5.65 -12.05 -5.45
CA THR A 246 -5.67 -13.45 -4.98
C THR A 246 -4.37 -13.80 -4.24
N ALA A 247 -3.22 -13.38 -4.74
CA ALA A 247 -1.94 -13.57 -4.06
C ALA A 247 -1.86 -12.82 -2.73
N ILE A 248 -2.34 -11.58 -2.68
CA ILE A 248 -2.41 -10.78 -1.45
C ILE A 248 -3.33 -11.43 -0.42
N LEU A 249 -4.51 -11.88 -0.84
CA LEU A 249 -5.45 -12.58 0.05
C LEU A 249 -4.83 -13.85 0.62
N SER A 250 -4.17 -14.66 -0.21
CA SER A 250 -3.47 -15.86 0.25
C SER A 250 -2.37 -15.56 1.27
N ALA A 251 -1.57 -14.51 1.04
CA ALA A 251 -0.55 -14.07 1.99
C ALA A 251 -1.15 -13.58 3.31
N ARG A 252 -2.29 -12.86 3.25
CA ARG A 252 -3.01 -12.41 4.46
C ARG A 252 -3.58 -13.57 5.25
N ASP A 253 -4.15 -14.58 4.59
CA ASP A 253 -4.69 -15.77 5.24
C ASP A 253 -3.58 -16.57 5.96
N GLN A 254 -2.40 -16.66 5.36
CA GLN A 254 -1.22 -17.26 6.00
C GLN A 254 -0.81 -16.48 7.26
N ALA A 255 -0.71 -15.16 7.16
CA ALA A 255 -0.37 -14.31 8.31
C ALA A 255 -1.41 -14.42 9.44
N ILE A 256 -2.71 -14.51 9.12
CA ILE A 256 -3.77 -14.73 10.11
C ILE A 256 -3.62 -16.10 10.78
N ALA A 257 -3.29 -17.15 10.02
CA ALA A 257 -3.07 -18.48 10.57
C ALA A 257 -1.87 -18.50 11.55
N GLU A 258 -0.76 -17.87 11.19
CA GLU A 258 0.44 -17.72 12.05
C GLU A 258 0.14 -16.94 13.33
N LEU A 259 -0.60 -15.83 13.20
CA LEU A 259 -0.99 -15.03 14.35
C LEU A 259 -1.92 -15.81 15.29
N ASN A 260 -2.86 -16.58 14.74
CA ASN A 260 -3.75 -17.43 15.54
C ASN A 260 -2.98 -18.52 16.29
N GLU A 261 -1.95 -19.11 15.70
CA GLU A 261 -1.12 -20.09 16.41
C GLU A 261 -0.30 -19.42 17.52
N THR A 262 0.26 -18.24 17.25
CA THR A 262 0.95 -17.43 18.28
C THR A 262 0.02 -17.07 19.45
N ILE A 263 -1.23 -16.69 19.17
CA ILE A 263 -2.24 -16.42 20.20
C ILE A 263 -2.53 -17.67 21.01
N ARG A 264 -2.65 -18.85 20.38
CA ARG A 264 -2.85 -20.12 21.09
C ARG A 264 -1.68 -20.44 22.00
N GLU A 265 -0.45 -20.26 21.54
CA GLU A 265 0.75 -20.45 22.36
C GLU A 265 0.77 -19.50 23.56
N LYS A 266 0.47 -18.22 23.35
CA LYS A 266 0.43 -17.24 24.43
C LYS A 266 -0.69 -17.50 25.43
N ASN A 267 -1.84 -17.99 24.97
CA ASN A 267 -2.92 -18.41 25.87
C ASN A 267 -2.49 -19.61 26.74
N ARG A 268 -1.80 -20.61 26.17
CA ARG A 268 -1.22 -21.73 26.94
C ARG A 268 -0.22 -21.25 28.00
N GLU A 269 0.63 -20.28 27.64
CA GLU A 269 1.60 -19.67 28.56
C GLU A 269 0.90 -18.92 29.71
N LEU A 270 -0.15 -18.15 29.39
CA LEU A 270 -0.97 -17.45 30.39
C LEU A 270 -1.68 -18.41 31.34
N ASP A 271 -2.22 -19.52 30.82
CA ASP A 271 -2.87 -20.55 31.64
C ASP A 271 -1.87 -21.21 32.61
N HIS A 272 -0.69 -21.58 32.10
CA HIS A 272 0.39 -22.15 32.93
C HIS A 272 0.84 -21.17 34.02
N LEU A 273 1.06 -19.90 33.66
CA LEU A 273 1.46 -18.87 34.62
C LEU A 273 0.36 -18.63 35.66
N SER A 274 -0.90 -18.60 35.23
CA SER A 274 -2.06 -18.47 36.12
C SER A 274 -2.16 -19.64 37.11
N GLN A 275 -1.87 -20.88 36.68
CA GLN A 275 -1.81 -22.03 37.57
C GLN A 275 -0.67 -21.89 38.59
N THR A 276 0.52 -21.50 38.14
CA THR A 276 1.69 -21.30 39.00
C THR A 276 1.41 -20.23 40.08
N ILE A 277 0.76 -19.14 39.71
CA ILE A 277 0.35 -18.09 40.67
C ILE A 277 -0.64 -18.66 41.71
N ARG A 278 -1.63 -19.46 41.29
CA ARG A 278 -2.57 -20.10 42.23
C ARG A 278 -1.87 -21.03 43.20
N GLU A 279 -0.91 -21.82 42.73
CA GLU A 279 -0.11 -22.72 43.56
C GLU A 279 0.73 -21.93 44.58
N LYS A 280 1.40 -20.86 44.14
CA LYS A 280 2.19 -20.00 45.03
C LYS A 280 1.33 -19.25 46.05
N ASN A 281 0.13 -18.83 45.69
CA ASN A 281 -0.81 -18.22 46.63
C ASN A 281 -1.25 -19.21 47.71
N ARG A 282 -1.55 -20.47 47.35
CA ARG A 282 -1.85 -21.53 48.34
C ARG A 282 -0.68 -21.79 49.28
N GLU A 283 0.54 -21.85 48.75
CA GLU A 283 1.76 -22.01 49.55
C GLU A 283 1.92 -20.85 50.55
N ALA A 284 1.70 -19.61 50.10
CA ALA A 284 1.75 -18.43 50.95
C ALA A 284 0.69 -18.44 52.06
N GLU A 285 -0.54 -18.88 51.76
CA GLU A 285 -1.62 -19.06 52.74
C GLU A 285 -1.25 -20.10 53.80
N GLN A 286 -0.71 -21.26 53.39
CA GLN A 286 -0.26 -22.31 54.31
C GLN A 286 0.86 -21.82 55.24
N LEU A 287 1.85 -21.13 54.70
CA LEU A 287 2.93 -20.53 55.50
C LEU A 287 2.39 -19.49 56.48
N THR A 288 1.42 -18.67 56.05
CA THR A 288 0.78 -17.66 56.92
C THR A 288 0.05 -18.32 58.08
N GLN A 289 -0.68 -19.41 57.83
CA GLN A 289 -1.36 -20.19 58.86
C GLN A 289 -0.35 -20.83 59.83
N ALA A 290 0.72 -21.43 59.32
CA ALA A 290 1.77 -22.02 60.15
C ALA A 290 2.43 -20.98 61.06
N ILE A 291 2.68 -19.76 60.55
CA ILE A 291 3.20 -18.65 61.36
C ILE A 291 2.19 -18.26 62.45
N ALA A 292 0.90 -18.21 62.15
CA ALA A 292 -0.14 -17.92 63.15
C ALA A 292 -0.19 -18.98 64.25
N ASP A 293 -0.12 -20.27 63.88
CA ASP A 293 -0.11 -21.38 64.83
C ASP A 293 1.14 -21.37 65.71
N GLN A 294 2.32 -21.12 65.13
CA GLN A 294 3.57 -20.96 65.90
C GLN A 294 3.48 -19.77 66.88
N LYS A 295 2.92 -18.63 66.46
CA LYS A 295 2.70 -17.50 67.37
C LYS A 295 1.80 -17.87 68.54
N LYS A 296 0.73 -18.65 68.30
CA LYS A 296 -0.15 -19.16 69.36
C LYS A 296 0.58 -20.12 70.31
N GLN A 297 1.41 -21.01 69.78
CA GLN A 297 2.24 -21.90 70.60
C GLN A 297 3.23 -21.12 71.47
N ILE A 298 3.92 -20.13 70.91
CA ILE A 298 4.82 -19.24 71.67
C ILE A 298 4.06 -18.54 72.79
N PHE A 299 2.90 -17.95 72.47
CA PHE A 299 2.06 -17.29 73.46
C PHE A 299 1.61 -18.25 74.59
N ASN A 300 1.18 -19.46 74.24
CA ASN A 300 0.82 -20.48 75.23
C ASN A 300 2.02 -20.90 76.08
N LEU A 301 3.19 -21.09 75.48
CA LEU A 301 4.43 -21.41 76.21
C LEU A 301 4.80 -20.28 77.17
N GLU A 302 4.69 -19.02 76.74
CA GLU A 302 4.91 -17.85 77.59
C GLU A 302 3.92 -17.81 78.76
N GLN A 303 2.64 -18.12 78.51
CA GLN A 303 1.65 -18.23 79.57
C GLN A 303 1.94 -19.37 80.54
N SER A 304 2.29 -20.56 80.06
CA SER A 304 2.68 -21.69 80.89
C SER A 304 3.93 -21.38 81.71
N LEU A 305 4.95 -20.74 81.11
CA LEU A 305 6.12 -20.25 81.82
C LEU A 305 5.71 -19.25 82.91
N ARG A 306 4.87 -18.25 82.61
CA ARG A 306 4.36 -17.30 83.61
C ARG A 306 3.57 -17.99 84.73
N ALA A 307 2.73 -18.96 84.42
CA ALA A 307 1.97 -19.74 85.40
C ALA A 307 2.89 -20.56 86.31
N VAL A 308 3.91 -21.20 85.73
CA VAL A 308 4.97 -21.88 86.46
C VAL A 308 5.72 -20.89 87.35
N PHE A 309 6.17 -19.76 86.82
CA PHE A 309 6.87 -18.71 87.57
C PHE A 309 6.04 -18.12 88.74
N ASN A 310 4.72 -18.04 88.58
CA ASN A 310 3.79 -17.50 89.59
C ASN A 310 3.23 -18.54 90.56
N SER A 311 3.46 -19.83 90.34
CA SER A 311 2.96 -20.89 91.21
C SER A 311 3.57 -20.82 92.63
N THR A 312 2.78 -21.22 93.64
CA THR A 312 3.20 -21.23 95.05
C THR A 312 4.43 -22.11 95.27
N SER A 313 4.49 -23.28 94.62
CA SER A 313 5.65 -24.18 94.64
C SER A 313 6.89 -23.56 93.96
N TRP A 314 6.77 -22.76 92.90
CA TRP A 314 7.90 -22.03 92.30
C TRP A 314 8.37 -20.87 93.20
N ARG A 315 7.46 -20.16 93.86
CA ARG A 315 7.80 -19.11 94.83
C ARG A 315 8.39 -19.67 96.14
N LEU A 316 7.88 -20.79 96.66
CA LEU A 316 8.38 -21.48 97.85
C LEU A 316 9.73 -22.16 97.63
N THR A 317 9.98 -22.72 96.44
CA THR A 317 11.28 -23.33 96.09
C THR A 317 12.27 -22.33 95.49
N ALA A 318 11.91 -21.05 95.36
CA ALA A 318 12.80 -20.00 94.89
C ALA A 318 14.13 -19.95 95.68
N PRO A 319 14.15 -19.91 97.03
CA PRO A 319 15.40 -19.94 97.79
C PRO A 319 16.21 -21.23 97.59
N MET A 320 15.56 -22.39 97.51
CA MET A 320 16.24 -23.67 97.22
C MET A 320 16.83 -23.72 95.81
N ARG A 321 16.22 -23.08 94.82
CA ARG A 321 16.71 -23.08 93.44
C ARG A 321 17.75 -22.02 93.17
N SER A 322 17.66 -20.87 93.85
CA SER A 322 18.79 -19.95 93.99
C SER A 322 19.98 -20.68 94.62
N ALA A 323 19.76 -21.49 95.65
CA ALA A 323 20.80 -22.32 96.28
C ALA A 323 21.32 -23.45 95.37
N VAL A 324 20.48 -24.09 94.55
CA VAL A 324 20.91 -25.12 93.57
C VAL A 324 21.60 -24.51 92.36
N VAL A 325 21.21 -23.33 91.90
CA VAL A 325 21.90 -22.57 90.85
C VAL A 325 23.19 -21.96 91.39
N LEU A 326 23.24 -21.49 92.64
CA LEU A 326 24.49 -21.13 93.33
C LEU A 326 25.36 -22.36 93.60
N ALA A 327 24.79 -23.55 93.84
CA ALA A 327 25.55 -24.78 94.06
C ALA A 327 26.03 -25.41 92.74
N ARG A 328 25.32 -25.20 91.61
CA ARG A 328 25.74 -25.60 90.26
C ARG A 328 26.73 -24.60 89.65
N LYS A 329 26.48 -23.29 89.78
CA LYS A 329 27.47 -22.25 89.42
C LYS A 329 28.66 -22.28 90.38
N GLY A 330 28.46 -22.55 91.67
CA GLY A 330 29.51 -22.71 92.68
C GLY A 330 30.33 -23.98 92.51
N ARG A 331 29.75 -25.11 92.08
CA ARG A 331 30.52 -26.30 91.67
C ARG A 331 31.31 -26.09 90.38
N HIS A 332 30.76 -25.35 89.41
CA HIS A 332 31.45 -25.04 88.16
C HIS A 332 32.48 -23.90 88.31
N LEU A 333 32.35 -23.06 89.34
CA LEU A 333 33.32 -22.01 89.69
C LEU A 333 34.41 -22.52 90.65
N TRP A 334 34.11 -23.44 91.57
CA TRP A 334 35.12 -24.04 92.47
C TRP A 334 36.08 -24.98 91.71
N SER A 335 35.59 -25.79 90.75
CA SER A 335 36.48 -26.63 89.92
C SER A 335 37.36 -25.82 88.95
N VAL A 336 37.01 -24.57 88.66
CA VAL A 336 37.82 -23.64 87.87
C VAL A 336 38.75 -22.80 88.76
N PHE A 337 38.34 -22.46 89.98
CA PHE A 337 39.14 -21.69 90.96
C PHE A 337 40.31 -22.48 91.57
N GLN A 338 40.27 -23.82 91.60
CA GLN A 338 41.39 -24.63 92.09
C GLN A 338 42.48 -24.89 91.04
N ASN A 339 42.23 -24.62 89.76
CA ASN A 339 43.17 -24.97 88.68
C ASN A 339 43.83 -23.76 87.99
N TYR A 340 43.29 -22.54 88.08
CA TYR A 340 43.93 -21.35 87.49
C TYR A 340 43.67 -20.11 88.35
N GLY A 341 44.74 -19.58 88.96
CA GLY A 341 44.70 -18.46 89.89
C GLY A 341 44.03 -17.18 89.35
N TRP A 342 43.69 -16.30 90.29
CA TRP A 342 42.84 -15.10 90.25
C TRP A 342 43.04 -14.02 89.15
N LEU A 343 43.86 -14.23 88.11
CA LEU A 343 44.21 -13.18 87.13
C LEU A 343 43.72 -13.36 85.68
N PHE A 344 42.87 -14.34 85.37
CA PHE A 344 42.40 -14.57 83.98
C PHE A 344 40.88 -14.66 83.76
N GLY A 345 40.09 -13.89 84.52
CA GLY A 345 38.62 -13.98 84.51
C GLY A 345 37.83 -12.77 83.98
N ALA A 346 38.46 -11.69 83.52
CA ALA A 346 37.76 -10.44 83.16
C ALA A 346 37.64 -10.18 81.64
N ARG A 347 38.35 -10.93 80.78
CA ARG A 347 38.45 -10.61 79.34
C ARG A 347 37.59 -11.48 78.39
N LYS A 348 36.94 -12.53 78.87
CA LYS A 348 36.10 -13.42 78.02
C LYS A 348 34.59 -13.23 78.16
N VAL A 349 34.11 -12.54 79.20
CA VAL A 349 32.68 -12.25 79.40
C VAL A 349 32.19 -11.15 78.44
N ILE A 350 33.09 -10.27 77.98
CA ILE A 350 32.77 -9.21 77.01
C ILE A 350 32.66 -9.75 75.57
N HIS A 351 33.24 -10.93 75.27
CA HIS A 351 33.24 -11.49 73.91
C HIS A 351 31.99 -12.34 73.60
N ILE A 352 31.31 -12.87 74.62
CA ILE A 352 30.14 -13.76 74.45
C ILE A 352 28.81 -12.98 74.47
N ILE A 353 28.77 -11.76 75.03
CA ILE A 353 27.59 -10.87 74.97
C ILE A 353 27.49 -10.13 73.61
N ARG A 354 28.49 -10.29 72.72
CA ARG A 354 28.53 -9.60 71.42
C ARG A 354 28.04 -10.42 70.22
N TYR A 355 27.57 -11.66 70.40
CA TYR A 355 27.23 -12.54 69.28
C TYR A 355 25.78 -13.03 69.19
N GLU A 356 24.89 -12.68 70.12
CA GLU A 356 23.45 -12.96 69.97
C GLU A 356 22.62 -11.72 70.33
N GLY A 357 22.55 -10.80 69.37
CA GLY A 357 21.75 -9.57 69.44
C GLY A 357 20.93 -9.40 68.17
N PHE A 358 19.66 -9.78 68.28
CA PHE A 358 18.54 -9.49 67.39
C PHE A 358 18.53 -8.01 66.95
N LEU A 359 18.91 -7.68 65.69
CA LEU A 359 18.54 -6.42 65.01
C LEU A 359 18.98 -6.32 63.53
N SER A 360 19.00 -7.41 62.76
CA SER A 360 19.33 -7.33 61.33
C SER A 360 18.62 -8.36 60.46
N LEU A 361 17.29 -8.22 60.29
CA LEU A 361 16.58 -8.95 59.22
C LEU A 361 15.27 -8.29 58.77
N ASN A 362 15.14 -6.97 58.90
CA ASN A 362 13.93 -6.25 58.46
C ASN A 362 14.16 -5.09 57.48
N LYS A 363 15.20 -5.16 56.64
CA LYS A 363 15.41 -4.21 55.53
C LYS A 363 15.71 -4.85 54.16
N ARG A 364 15.58 -6.17 54.02
CA ARG A 364 15.62 -6.88 52.73
C ARG A 364 14.31 -7.51 52.28
N LEU A 365 13.27 -7.55 53.13
CA LEU A 365 11.92 -7.98 52.73
C LEU A 365 11.01 -6.81 52.30
N LEU A 366 11.26 -5.60 52.82
CA LEU A 366 10.41 -4.44 52.55
C LEU A 366 10.65 -3.76 51.20
N ARG A 367 11.71 -4.10 50.45
CA ARG A 367 11.96 -3.62 49.08
C ARG A 367 11.42 -4.55 48.00
N PHE A 368 11.07 -5.79 48.34
CA PHE A 368 10.48 -6.74 47.40
C PHE A 368 8.94 -6.59 47.34
N LEU A 369 8.32 -6.11 48.42
CA LEU A 369 6.86 -5.91 48.50
C LEU A 369 6.37 -4.51 48.08
N THR A 370 7.26 -3.56 47.78
CA THR A 370 6.90 -2.23 47.25
C THR A 370 7.06 -2.08 45.73
N GLN A 371 7.60 -3.08 45.03
CA GLN A 371 7.73 -3.07 43.56
C GLN A 371 6.62 -3.80 42.81
N GLN A 372 5.74 -4.57 43.48
CA GLN A 372 4.63 -5.29 42.82
C GLN A 372 3.25 -4.62 42.96
N THR A 373 3.09 -3.59 43.79
CA THR A 373 1.80 -2.93 44.04
C THR A 373 1.56 -1.66 43.21
N LEU A 374 2.43 -1.33 42.26
CA LEU A 374 2.28 -0.20 41.33
C LEU A 374 1.96 -0.57 39.87
N ALA A 375 1.83 -1.87 39.55
CA ALA A 375 1.51 -2.32 38.18
C ALA A 375 0.06 -2.80 37.97
N VAL A 376 -0.78 -2.83 39.01
CA VAL A 376 -2.19 -3.31 38.90
C VAL A 376 -3.17 -2.21 39.29
N LYS A 377 -3.08 -1.07 38.60
CA LYS A 377 -4.15 -0.07 38.60
C LYS A 377 -4.26 0.63 37.25
N LYS A 378 -4.56 -0.14 36.21
CA LYS A 378 -5.26 0.37 35.03
C LYS A 378 -6.04 -0.77 34.38
N LYS A 379 -7.31 -0.47 34.09
CA LYS A 379 -8.31 -1.29 33.37
C LYS A 379 -9.05 -2.35 34.18
N SER A 380 -10.05 -1.89 34.95
CA SER A 380 -11.32 -2.61 35.07
C SER A 380 -12.43 -1.64 35.45
N ALA A 381 -12.97 -0.95 34.47
CA ALA A 381 -14.33 -0.40 34.49
C ALA A 381 -14.73 -0.20 33.03
N GLY A 382 -15.70 -0.98 32.58
CA GLY A 382 -16.14 -1.06 31.20
C GLY A 382 -17.03 -2.28 31.06
N GLU A 383 -18.29 -2.08 31.43
CA GLU A 383 -19.39 -2.99 31.13
C GLU A 383 -19.31 -3.46 29.67
N ARG A 384 -19.57 -4.75 29.45
CA ARG A 384 -19.66 -5.35 28.13
C ARG A 384 -20.79 -4.69 27.35
N GLN A 385 -20.45 -3.72 26.51
CA GLN A 385 -21.28 -3.42 25.34
C GLN A 385 -21.13 -4.57 24.33
N PRO A 386 -22.19 -4.91 23.58
CA PRO A 386 -22.09 -5.92 22.53
C PRO A 386 -21.00 -5.52 21.54
N ALA A 387 -20.25 -6.51 21.07
CA ALA A 387 -19.18 -6.30 20.11
C ALA A 387 -19.74 -5.59 18.87
N ILE A 388 -19.32 -4.34 18.65
CA ILE A 388 -19.51 -3.67 17.37
C ILE A 388 -18.70 -4.48 16.36
N VAL A 389 -19.39 -5.24 15.52
CA VAL A 389 -18.80 -5.93 14.38
C VAL A 389 -18.53 -4.87 13.32
N ILE A 390 -17.29 -4.40 13.23
CA ILE A 390 -16.88 -3.48 12.15
C ILE A 390 -16.69 -4.32 10.89
N GLN A 391 -17.67 -4.27 10.01
CA GLN A 391 -17.63 -4.89 8.70
C GLN A 391 -17.37 -3.78 7.66
N PRO A 392 -16.17 -3.67 7.09
CA PRO A 392 -15.89 -2.64 6.09
C PRO A 392 -16.70 -2.94 4.82
N HIS A 393 -17.60 -2.02 4.45
CA HIS A 393 -18.19 -1.97 3.12
C HIS A 393 -17.51 -0.83 2.36
N TYR A 394 -16.78 -1.20 1.32
CA TYR A 394 -16.28 -0.22 0.35
C TYR A 394 -17.46 0.16 -0.55
N ILE A 395 -17.94 1.39 -0.44
CA ILE A 395 -18.89 1.94 -1.40
C ILE A 395 -18.08 2.19 -2.68
N ALA A 396 -18.16 1.27 -3.64
CA ALA A 396 -17.75 1.56 -5.00
C ALA A 396 -18.76 2.59 -5.56
N PRO A 397 -18.33 3.77 -6.02
CA PRO A 397 -19.24 4.85 -6.45
C PRO A 397 -20.11 4.48 -7.66
N GLU A 398 -19.82 3.37 -8.33
CA GLU A 398 -20.50 2.90 -9.55
C GLU A 398 -21.42 1.69 -9.32
N LEU A 399 -21.48 1.15 -8.09
CA LEU A 399 -22.33 -0.01 -7.80
C LEU A 399 -23.78 0.44 -7.60
N VAL A 400 -24.58 0.39 -8.68
CA VAL A 400 -26.04 0.37 -8.58
C VAL A 400 -26.45 -1.00 -8.05
N VAL A 401 -26.47 -1.15 -6.72
CA VAL A 401 -27.05 -2.33 -6.07
C VAL A 401 -28.56 -2.24 -6.25
N ALA A 402 -29.14 -3.20 -6.99
CA ALA A 402 -30.59 -3.37 -7.01
C ALA A 402 -31.06 -3.58 -5.56
N THR A 403 -31.88 -2.66 -5.06
CA THR A 403 -32.31 -2.60 -3.66
C THR A 403 -33.21 -3.79 -3.35
N GLU A 404 -32.62 -4.90 -2.91
CA GLU A 404 -33.39 -5.87 -2.12
C GLU A 404 -33.75 -5.18 -0.81
N VAL A 405 -35.03 -4.84 -0.67
CA VAL A 405 -35.60 -4.25 0.54
C VAL A 405 -35.34 -5.23 1.67
N LEU A 406 -34.39 -4.90 2.55
CA LEU A 406 -34.09 -5.69 3.75
C LEU A 406 -35.39 -5.87 4.54
N ALA A 407 -35.80 -7.14 4.75
CA ALA A 407 -37.06 -7.48 5.40
C ALA A 407 -37.20 -6.92 6.83
N GLN A 408 -36.07 -6.55 7.45
CA GLN A 408 -36.01 -5.73 8.67
C GLN A 408 -34.87 -4.70 8.50
N PRO A 409 -35.16 -3.39 8.43
CA PRO A 409 -34.12 -2.38 8.25
C PRO A 409 -33.22 -2.32 9.51
N PRO A 410 -31.88 -2.30 9.34
CA PRO A 410 -30.96 -2.16 10.46
C PRO A 410 -31.09 -0.77 11.09
N THR A 411 -30.81 -0.68 12.39
CA THR A 411 -30.56 0.61 13.04
C THR A 411 -29.12 1.02 12.78
N ILE A 412 -28.93 2.14 12.07
CA ILE A 412 -27.61 2.60 11.64
C ILE A 412 -27.22 3.84 12.44
N ALA A 413 -25.99 3.87 12.94
CA ALA A 413 -25.35 5.07 13.45
C ALA A 413 -24.13 5.40 12.57
N VAL A 414 -24.07 6.62 12.05
CA VAL A 414 -22.98 7.13 11.22
C VAL A 414 -22.13 8.05 12.09
N HIS A 415 -20.85 7.70 12.25
CA HIS A 415 -19.88 8.58 12.90
C HIS A 415 -18.92 9.14 11.86
N TRP A 416 -19.01 10.45 11.62
CA TRP A 416 -18.24 11.15 10.62
C TRP A 416 -17.22 12.08 11.27
N HIS A 417 -15.94 11.88 10.94
CA HIS A 417 -14.85 12.79 11.26
C HIS A 417 -14.65 13.75 10.09
N LEU A 418 -15.21 14.97 10.18
CA LEU A 418 -15.11 15.99 9.15
C LEU A 418 -13.91 16.90 9.45
N TYR A 419 -12.76 16.58 8.83
CA TYR A 419 -11.53 17.34 9.03
C TYR A 419 -11.45 18.60 8.15
N TYR A 420 -11.97 18.54 6.92
CA TYR A 420 -11.96 19.63 5.93
C TYR A 420 -13.39 20.13 5.68
N THR A 421 -13.77 21.22 6.35
CA THR A 421 -15.14 21.75 6.36
C THR A 421 -15.62 22.24 4.98
N GLU A 422 -14.69 22.61 4.10
CA GLU A 422 -14.94 23.03 2.72
C GLU A 422 -15.55 21.93 1.84
N MET A 423 -15.37 20.66 2.21
CA MET A 423 -15.94 19.53 1.46
C MET A 423 -17.31 19.09 1.98
N LEU A 424 -17.90 19.79 2.95
CA LEU A 424 -19.16 19.41 3.59
C LEU A 424 -20.31 19.23 2.59
N ALA A 425 -20.43 20.13 1.61
CA ALA A 425 -21.48 20.06 0.60
C ALA A 425 -21.36 18.82 -0.29
N GLU A 426 -20.14 18.41 -0.63
CA GLU A 426 -19.87 17.22 -1.44
C GLU A 426 -20.16 15.95 -0.63
N PHE A 427 -19.72 15.89 0.63
CA PHE A 427 -19.94 14.73 1.49
C PHE A 427 -21.39 14.54 1.94
N ALA A 428 -22.16 15.63 2.05
CA ALA A 428 -23.60 15.56 2.33
C ALA A 428 -24.36 14.78 1.24
N VAL A 429 -23.90 14.83 -0.02
CA VAL A 429 -24.50 14.07 -1.13
C VAL A 429 -24.36 12.56 -0.89
N TYR A 430 -23.22 12.11 -0.37
CA TYR A 430 -23.01 10.68 -0.08
C TYR A 430 -23.87 10.17 1.08
N LEU A 431 -24.13 11.00 2.09
CA LEU A 431 -25.04 10.64 3.18
C LEU A 431 -26.49 10.47 2.69
N ASN A 432 -26.92 11.26 1.71
CA ASN A 432 -28.23 11.13 1.09
C ASN A 432 -28.41 9.83 0.27
N ASN A 433 -27.32 9.13 -0.06
CA ASN A 433 -27.39 7.84 -0.75
C ASN A 433 -27.67 6.67 0.21
N ILE A 434 -27.71 6.89 1.54
CA ILE A 434 -28.06 5.85 2.51
C ILE A 434 -29.58 5.65 2.50
N PRO A 435 -30.11 4.50 2.06
CA PRO A 435 -31.54 4.33 1.78
C PRO A 435 -32.39 4.04 3.03
N VAL A 436 -31.85 4.21 4.24
CA VAL A 436 -32.52 3.92 5.52
C VAL A 436 -32.25 5.03 6.54
N PRO A 437 -33.14 5.26 7.53
CA PRO A 437 -32.89 6.23 8.61
C PRO A 437 -31.65 5.87 9.43
N PHE A 438 -30.89 6.90 9.85
CA PHE A 438 -29.69 6.73 10.67
C PHE A 438 -29.51 7.89 11.66
N ASP A 439 -28.81 7.63 12.76
CA ASP A 439 -28.33 8.65 13.68
C ASP A 439 -26.96 9.16 13.22
N LEU A 440 -26.78 10.48 13.10
CA LEU A 440 -25.52 11.09 12.63
C LEU A 440 -24.77 11.72 13.81
N PHE A 441 -23.52 11.32 13.98
CA PHE A 441 -22.56 11.92 14.91
C PHE A 441 -21.43 12.53 14.08
N VAL A 442 -21.27 13.85 14.15
CA VAL A 442 -20.19 14.55 13.45
C VAL A 442 -19.17 15.02 14.48
N SER A 443 -17.90 14.81 14.18
CA SER A 443 -16.79 15.39 14.94
C SER A 443 -15.92 16.21 14.01
N VAL A 444 -15.51 17.38 14.49
CA VAL A 444 -14.79 18.39 13.74
C VAL A 444 -13.56 18.85 14.53
N PRO A 445 -12.53 19.41 13.87
CA PRO A 445 -11.42 20.07 14.56
C PRO A 445 -11.92 21.22 15.47
N GLU A 446 -11.20 21.52 16.55
CA GLU A 446 -11.55 22.63 17.47
C GLU A 446 -11.64 24.00 16.77
N SER A 447 -11.01 24.16 15.60
CA SER A 447 -11.01 25.37 14.80
C SER A 447 -12.21 25.51 13.86
N ALA A 448 -13.10 24.51 13.79
CA ALA A 448 -14.23 24.51 12.88
C ALA A 448 -15.41 25.32 13.44
N ASP A 449 -16.12 26.03 12.55
CA ASP A 449 -17.34 26.75 12.91
C ASP A 449 -18.52 25.78 13.02
N THR A 450 -18.87 25.40 14.25
CA THR A 450 -19.92 24.42 14.54
C THR A 450 -21.34 24.96 14.33
N GLU A 451 -21.55 26.27 14.20
CA GLU A 451 -22.89 26.81 13.89
C GLU A 451 -23.18 26.81 12.38
N ALA A 452 -22.14 26.82 11.55
CA ALA A 452 -22.25 26.76 10.09
C ALA A 452 -22.34 25.33 9.52
N ILE A 453 -21.91 24.33 10.29
CA ILE A 453 -21.94 22.88 9.98
C ILE A 453 -23.24 22.27 10.48
#